data_AF-A0A7S2WII0-F1
#
_entry.id   AF-A0A7S2WII0-F1
#
_cell.length_a   1.000
_cell.length_b   1.000
_cell.length_c   1.000
_cell.angle_alpha   90.00
_cell.angle_beta   90.00
_cell.angle_gamma   90.00
#
_symmetry.space_group_name_H-M   'P 1'
#
loop_
_entity.id
_entity.type
_entity.pdbx_description
1 polymer ?
#
loop_
_entity_poly.entity_id
_entity_poly.type
_entity_poly.pdbx_seq_one_letter_code
_entity_poly.pdbx_strand_id
1 'polypeptide(L)'
;MTSLRAEEGKHLSDQTKYEQAMSEDDYDFVAAKFSHGQKVFARETDNLYEAVIRKSALKTKPNHNWVYFVHYLGWNSRWDKWMTEDEIEADTEKNRAKAETAKELAKKAEMEKKEKRREIEREKK
;
A
#
# COMPACT_ATOMS: atom_id res chain seq x y z
N MET A 1 -20.53 -67.11 11.88
CA MET A 1 -21.35 -66.23 12.73
C MET A 1 -20.46 -65.17 13.32
N THR A 2 -20.66 -63.95 12.82
CA THR A 2 -20.47 -62.61 13.39
C THR A 2 -19.93 -62.53 14.82
N SER A 3 -18.88 -61.72 15.04
CA SER A 3 -19.02 -60.48 15.82
C SER A 3 -17.73 -59.66 15.76
N LEU A 4 -17.78 -58.57 15.01
CA LEU A 4 -16.74 -57.54 14.94
C LEU A 4 -16.81 -56.69 16.22
N ARG A 5 -15.66 -56.49 16.86
CA ARG A 5 -15.48 -55.60 18.01
C ARG A 5 -15.65 -54.14 17.56
N ALA A 6 -16.55 -53.43 18.23
CA ALA A 6 -16.65 -51.98 18.15
C ALA A 6 -15.46 -51.35 18.87
N GLU A 7 -14.86 -50.31 18.28
CA GLU A 7 -14.11 -49.29 19.01
C GLU A 7 -14.61 -47.91 18.62
N GLU A 8 -14.62 -47.07 19.64
CA GLU A 8 -15.29 -45.79 19.77
C GLU A 8 -14.55 -44.65 19.09
N GLY A 9 -15.31 -43.62 18.74
CA GLY A 9 -14.87 -42.23 18.91
C GLY A 9 -14.14 -41.61 17.72
N LYS A 10 -14.73 -40.53 17.21
CA LYS A 10 -14.14 -39.19 17.36
C LYS A 10 -15.20 -38.15 17.01
N HIS A 11 -15.53 -37.34 18.01
CA HIS A 11 -16.16 -36.04 17.85
C HIS A 11 -15.21 -35.17 17.03
N LEU A 12 -15.41 -35.11 15.72
CA LEU A 12 -14.68 -34.21 14.84
C LEU A 12 -15.12 -32.78 15.20
N SER A 13 -14.21 -32.03 15.80
CA SER A 13 -14.34 -30.60 16.05
C SER A 13 -14.73 -29.87 14.77
N ASP A 14 -15.67 -28.93 14.86
CA ASP A 14 -16.23 -28.13 13.77
C ASP A 14 -15.22 -27.41 12.85
N GLN A 15 -13.91 -27.45 13.15
CA GLN A 15 -12.85 -26.93 12.29
C GLN A 15 -12.77 -27.64 10.92
N THR A 16 -12.89 -28.96 10.86
CA THR A 16 -12.72 -29.71 9.61
C THR A 16 -13.87 -29.52 8.61
N LYS A 17 -15.02 -29.03 9.09
CA LYS A 17 -16.18 -28.76 8.24
C LYS A 17 -16.07 -27.42 7.50
N TYR A 18 -15.31 -26.47 8.04
CA TYR A 18 -15.00 -25.21 7.36
C TYR A 18 -13.89 -25.36 6.32
N GLU A 19 -12.96 -26.30 6.49
CA GLU A 19 -11.89 -26.59 5.53
C GLU A 19 -12.41 -27.26 4.25
N GLN A 20 -13.42 -28.13 4.34
CA GLN A 20 -13.93 -28.89 3.19
C GLN A 20 -14.89 -28.12 2.26
N ALA A 21 -15.29 -26.90 2.63
CA ALA A 21 -16.20 -26.06 1.83
C ALA A 21 -15.49 -24.94 1.05
N MET A 22 -14.17 -24.82 1.19
CA MET A 22 -13.36 -23.81 0.50
C MET A 22 -12.51 -24.51 -0.55
N SER A 23 -12.72 -24.21 -1.83
CA SER A 23 -11.89 -24.74 -2.92
C SER A 23 -10.43 -24.34 -2.71
N GLU A 24 -9.52 -25.31 -2.83
CA GLU A 24 -8.07 -25.12 -2.70
C GLU A 24 -7.51 -24.07 -3.68
N ASP A 25 -8.24 -23.77 -4.75
CA ASP A 25 -7.88 -22.77 -5.76
C ASP A 25 -8.11 -21.30 -5.33
N ASP A 26 -8.76 -21.05 -4.18
CA ASP A 26 -9.14 -19.70 -3.71
C ASP A 26 -8.51 -19.34 -2.34
N TYR A 27 -7.45 -20.06 -1.95
CA TYR A 27 -6.59 -19.71 -0.82
C TYR A 27 -5.28 -19.11 -1.34
N ASP A 28 -5.38 -17.96 -2.01
CA ASP A 28 -4.21 -17.10 -2.18
C ASP A 28 -3.83 -16.61 -0.79
N PHE A 29 -2.76 -17.18 -0.24
CA PHE A 29 -2.12 -16.69 0.97
C PHE A 29 -1.47 -15.35 0.59
N VAL A 30 -2.28 -14.30 0.37
CA VAL A 30 -1.88 -13.08 -0.32
C VAL A 30 -0.75 -12.43 0.49
N ALA A 31 0.49 -12.66 0.07
CA ALA A 31 1.63 -12.05 0.72
C ALA A 31 1.63 -10.55 0.41
N ALA A 32 2.04 -9.72 1.38
CA ALA A 32 2.18 -8.29 1.14
C ALA A 32 3.22 -8.07 0.03
N LYS A 33 2.82 -7.36 -1.03
CA LYS A 33 3.71 -7.00 -2.16
C LYS A 33 4.89 -6.14 -1.72
N PHE A 34 4.68 -5.28 -0.72
CA PHE A 34 5.72 -4.43 -0.18
C PHE A 34 6.05 -4.76 1.28
N SER A 35 7.33 -4.73 1.61
CA SER A 35 7.84 -5.05 2.94
C SER A 35 8.15 -3.80 3.76
N HIS A 36 8.12 -3.92 5.09
CA HIS A 36 8.57 -2.85 5.98
C HIS A 36 9.99 -2.39 5.64
N GLY A 37 10.20 -1.07 5.55
CA GLY A 37 11.49 -0.47 5.23
C GLY A 37 11.81 -0.41 3.73
N GLN A 38 10.97 -1.01 2.87
CA GLN A 38 11.15 -0.93 1.43
C GLN A 38 10.92 0.49 0.92
N LYS A 39 11.84 0.97 0.07
CA LYS A 39 11.67 2.22 -0.65
C LYS A 39 10.69 2.01 -1.81
N VAL A 40 9.74 2.92 -1.94
CA VAL A 40 8.68 2.92 -2.94
C VAL A 40 8.39 4.34 -3.41
N PHE A 41 7.57 4.47 -4.45
CA PHE A 41 7.02 5.74 -4.88
C PHE A 41 5.53 5.81 -4.54
N ALA A 42 5.15 6.80 -3.76
CA ALA A 42 3.76 7.06 -3.40
C ALA A 42 3.14 8.03 -4.40
N ARG A 43 2.05 7.61 -5.05
CA ARG A 43 1.27 8.44 -5.96
C ARG A 43 0.27 9.27 -5.15
N GLU A 44 0.38 10.58 -5.27
CA GLU A 44 -0.60 11.51 -4.69
C GLU A 44 -0.99 12.52 -5.76
N THR A 45 -2.30 12.58 -6.03
CA THR A 45 -2.89 13.20 -7.22
C THR A 45 -2.20 12.74 -8.50
N ASP A 46 -1.35 13.58 -9.08
CA ASP A 46 -0.65 13.34 -10.35
C ASP A 46 0.87 13.21 -10.18
N ASN A 47 1.37 13.30 -8.94
CA ASN A 47 2.80 13.28 -8.65
C ASN A 47 3.23 11.99 -7.94
N LEU A 48 4.48 11.58 -8.19
CA LEU A 48 5.13 10.47 -7.52
C LEU A 48 6.16 11.00 -6.54
N TYR A 49 6.02 10.62 -5.28
CA TYR A 49 6.91 11.03 -4.20
C TYR A 49 7.69 9.84 -3.67
N GLU A 50 8.99 10.03 -3.40
CA GLU A 50 9.79 9.01 -2.72
C GLU A 50 9.26 8.76 -1.30
N ALA A 51 9.10 7.49 -0.96
CA ALA A 51 8.56 7.09 0.32
C ALA A 51 9.11 5.74 0.80
N VAL A 52 8.82 5.40 2.06
CA VAL A 52 9.20 4.14 2.69
C VAL A 52 7.98 3.51 3.36
N ILE A 53 7.83 2.20 3.20
CA ILE A 53 6.80 1.44 3.90
C ILE A 53 7.12 1.35 5.39
N ARG A 54 6.22 1.81 6.24
CA ARG A 54 6.32 1.73 7.70
C ARG A 54 5.48 0.62 8.31
N LYS A 55 4.34 0.28 7.71
CA LYS A 55 3.48 -0.83 8.15
C LYS A 55 2.74 -1.40 6.96
N SER A 56 2.36 -2.66 7.04
CA SER A 56 1.43 -3.32 6.12
C SER A 56 0.29 -3.92 6.93
N ALA A 57 -0.92 -3.86 6.39
CA ALA A 57 -2.09 -4.48 6.99
C ALA A 57 -3.01 -5.01 5.90
N LEU A 58 -3.64 -6.15 6.14
CA LEU A 58 -4.65 -6.71 5.27
C LEU A 58 -6.02 -6.16 5.69
N LYS A 59 -6.73 -5.47 4.80
CA LYS A 59 -8.12 -5.07 5.06
C LYS A 59 -9.02 -6.31 5.00
N THR A 60 -9.62 -6.67 6.13
CA THR A 60 -10.64 -7.72 6.19
C THR A 60 -11.88 -7.30 5.42
N LYS A 61 -12.38 -8.20 4.53
CA LYS A 61 -13.62 -8.19 3.71
C LYS A 61 -14.16 -6.83 3.19
N PRO A 62 -14.60 -6.75 1.92
CA PRO A 62 -14.93 -7.87 1.03
C PRO A 62 -13.74 -8.46 0.24
N ASN A 63 -12.64 -7.72 0.05
CA ASN A 63 -11.66 -8.06 -1.00
C ASN A 63 -10.26 -8.48 -0.51
N HIS A 64 -9.99 -8.54 0.80
CA HIS A 64 -8.66 -8.87 1.33
C HIS A 64 -7.52 -8.06 0.68
N ASN A 65 -7.70 -6.73 0.59
CA ASN A 65 -6.70 -5.86 -0.05
C ASN A 65 -5.62 -5.46 0.96
N TRP A 66 -4.35 -5.50 0.53
CA TRP A 66 -3.27 -4.92 1.30
C TRP A 66 -3.33 -3.39 1.30
N VAL A 67 -3.13 -2.81 2.48
CA VAL A 67 -2.87 -1.39 2.66
C VAL A 67 -1.54 -1.21 3.38
N TYR A 68 -0.89 -0.11 3.07
CA TYR A 68 0.45 0.18 3.57
C TYR A 68 0.47 1.55 4.22
N PHE A 69 1.05 1.64 5.41
CA PHE A 69 1.31 2.92 6.05
C PHE A 69 2.64 3.45 5.52
N VAL A 70 2.59 4.58 4.83
CA VAL A 70 3.70 5.11 4.04
C VAL A 70 4.22 6.38 4.69
N HIS A 71 5.55 6.51 4.73
CA HIS A 71 6.25 7.71 5.15
C HIS A 71 6.98 8.37 3.98
N TYR A 72 6.65 9.62 3.70
CA TYR A 72 7.25 10.40 2.61
C TYR A 72 8.65 10.90 2.98
N LEU A 73 9.65 10.60 2.15
CA LEU A 73 11.04 10.96 2.43
C LEU A 73 11.25 12.46 2.35
N GLY A 74 11.78 13.04 3.43
CA GLY A 74 12.01 14.49 3.56
C GLY A 74 10.77 15.29 4.01
N TRP A 75 9.66 14.62 4.31
CA TRP A 75 8.44 15.24 4.82
C TRP A 75 8.23 14.93 6.30
N ASN A 76 7.43 15.77 6.97
CA ASN A 76 7.06 15.53 8.36
C ASN A 76 6.12 14.33 8.47
N SER A 77 6.28 13.52 9.53
CA SER A 77 5.49 12.30 9.75
C SER A 77 3.98 12.54 9.93
N ARG A 78 3.53 13.79 10.12
CA ARG A 78 2.10 14.13 10.10
C ARG A 78 1.43 13.84 8.75
N TRP A 79 2.23 13.75 7.69
CA TRP A 79 1.76 13.44 6.34
C TRP A 79 1.73 11.93 6.07
N ASP A 80 2.21 11.11 7.00
CA ASP A 80 2.15 9.67 6.87
C ASP A 80 0.69 9.21 6.83
N LYS A 81 0.37 8.35 5.87
CA LYS A 81 -1.01 7.88 5.66
C LYS A 81 -1.03 6.43 5.19
N TRP A 82 -2.19 5.80 5.36
CA TRP A 82 -2.48 4.51 4.76
C TRP A 82 -2.81 4.68 3.28
N MET A 83 -2.15 3.92 2.42
CA MET A 83 -2.39 3.88 0.99
C MET A 83 -2.68 2.46 0.52
N THR A 84 -3.40 2.33 -0.58
CA THR A 84 -3.63 1.03 -1.25
C THR A 84 -2.46 0.66 -2.14
N GLU A 85 -2.44 -0.59 -2.62
CA GLU A 85 -1.42 -1.07 -3.53
C GLU A 85 -1.37 -0.27 -4.86
N ASP A 86 -2.51 0.17 -5.39
CA ASP A 86 -2.61 0.94 -6.65
C ASP A 86 -2.09 2.39 -6.54
N GLU A 87 -1.88 2.85 -5.32
CA GLU A 87 -1.32 4.16 -5.00
C GLU A 87 0.20 4.06 -4.80
N ILE A 88 0.77 2.84 -4.77
CA ILE A 88 2.18 2.59 -4.49
C ILE A 88 2.85 1.93 -5.69
N GLU A 89 3.91 2.57 -6.14
CA GLU A 89 4.73 2.14 -7.25
C GLU A 89 6.07 1.62 -6.74
N ALA A 90 6.57 0.51 -7.32
CA ALA A 90 7.87 -0.03 -6.94
C ALA A 90 9.02 0.90 -7.36
N ASP A 91 10.17 0.80 -6.68
CA ASP A 91 11.40 1.54 -7.01
C ASP A 91 12.07 0.98 -8.27
N THR A 92 11.45 1.25 -9.42
CA THR A 92 11.98 0.95 -10.75
C THR A 92 12.61 2.18 -11.36
N GLU A 93 13.52 2.00 -12.32
CA GLU A 93 14.18 3.12 -13.02
C GLU A 93 13.17 4.05 -13.70
N LYS A 94 12.13 3.47 -14.32
CA LYS A 94 11.03 4.23 -14.93
C LYS A 94 10.31 5.11 -13.91
N ASN A 95 10.04 4.58 -12.71
CA ASN A 95 9.35 5.33 -11.65
C ASN A 95 10.25 6.39 -11.02
N ARG A 96 11.56 6.12 -10.87
CA ARG A 96 12.56 7.13 -10.49
C ARG A 96 12.59 8.32 -11.46
N ALA A 97 12.61 8.04 -12.76
CA ALA A 97 12.59 9.09 -13.79
C ALA A 97 11.33 9.96 -13.70
N LYS A 98 10.14 9.34 -13.55
CA LYS A 98 8.88 10.07 -13.37
C LYS A 98 8.90 10.95 -12.12
N ALA A 99 9.41 10.43 -11.01
CA ALA A 99 9.49 11.18 -9.76
C ALA A 99 10.42 12.40 -9.88
N GLU A 100 11.56 12.27 -10.57
CA GLU A 100 12.45 13.41 -10.80
C GLU A 100 11.79 14.46 -11.69
N THR A 101 11.12 14.05 -12.78
CA THR A 101 10.34 14.99 -13.61
C THR A 101 9.26 15.71 -12.80
N ALA A 102 8.51 15.00 -11.95
CA ALA A 102 7.49 15.60 -11.08
C ALA A 102 8.11 16.64 -10.13
N LYS A 103 9.29 16.33 -9.56
CA LYS A 103 10.02 17.22 -8.65
C LYS A 103 10.52 18.49 -9.35
N GLU A 104 11.01 18.38 -10.59
CA GLU A 104 11.42 19.52 -11.40
C GLU A 104 10.24 20.44 -11.73
N LEU A 105 9.11 19.85 -12.15
CA LEU A 105 7.89 20.60 -12.44
C LEU A 105 7.36 21.32 -11.19
N ALA A 106 7.36 20.65 -10.04
CA ALA A 106 6.93 21.24 -8.77
C ALA A 106 7.80 22.45 -8.37
N LYS A 107 9.13 22.34 -8.48
CA LYS A 107 10.06 23.45 -8.23
C LYS A 107 9.81 24.63 -9.16
N LYS A 108 9.60 24.36 -10.45
CA LYS A 108 9.31 25.41 -11.43
C LYS A 108 8.01 26.15 -11.11
N ALA A 109 6.95 25.40 -10.79
CA ALA A 109 5.66 25.98 -10.41
C ALA A 109 5.73 26.81 -9.12
N GLU A 110 6.56 26.40 -8.14
CA GLU A 110 6.79 27.18 -6.92
C GLU A 110 7.51 28.50 -7.21
N MET A 111 8.54 28.47 -8.07
CA MET A 111 9.27 29.67 -8.49
C MET A 111 8.36 30.66 -9.22
N GLU A 112 7.54 30.18 -10.17
CA GLU A 112 6.58 31.02 -10.88
C GLU A 112 5.54 31.66 -9.94
N LYS A 113 5.04 30.91 -8.95
CA LYS A 113 4.13 31.45 -7.93
C LYS A 113 4.79 32.54 -7.09
N LYS A 114 6.06 32.34 -6.73
CA LYS A 114 6.85 33.31 -5.95
C LYS A 114 7.12 34.59 -6.74
N GLU A 115 7.41 34.48 -8.03
CA GLU A 115 7.58 35.62 -8.93
C GLU A 115 6.29 36.42 -9.08
N LYS A 116 5.17 35.75 -9.36
CA LYS A 116 3.85 36.40 -9.43
C LYS A 116 3.50 37.12 -8.13
N ARG A 117 3.79 36.53 -6.97
CA ARG A 117 3.56 37.18 -5.67
C ARG A 117 4.40 38.45 -5.51
N ARG A 118 5.65 38.43 -5.95
CA ARG A 118 6.56 39.59 -5.90
C ARG A 118 6.14 40.70 -6.84
N GLU A 119 5.64 40.35 -8.03
CA GLU A 119 5.10 41.31 -9.00
C GLU A 119 3.87 42.03 -8.44
N ILE A 120 2.89 41.28 -7.91
CA ILE A 120 1.69 41.85 -7.25
C ILE A 120 2.07 42.77 -6.08
N GLU A 121 3.10 42.43 -5.31
CA GLU A 121 3.56 43.25 -4.19
C GLU A 121 4.26 44.54 -4.64
N ARG A 122 4.94 44.53 -5.81
CA ARG A 122 5.53 45.73 -6.41
C ARG A 122 4.48 46.69 -6.95
N GLU A 123 3.41 46.18 -7.57
CA GLU A 123 2.33 47.00 -8.12
C GLU A 123 1.47 47.67 -7.04
N LYS A 124 1.47 47.15 -5.81
CA LYS A 124 0.73 47.71 -4.66
C LYS A 124 1.48 48.83 -3.93
N LYS A 125 2.72 49.13 -4.30
CA LYS A 125 3.58 50.13 -3.67
C LYS A 125 3.65 51.39 -4.52
#